data_AF-A0A3P9Q3G2-F1
#
_entry.id   AF-A0A3P9Q3G2-F1
#
_cell.length_a   1.000
_cell.length_b   1.000
_cell.length_c   1.000
_cell.angle_alpha   90.00
_cell.angle_beta   90.00
_cell.angle_gamma   90.00
#
_symmetry.space_group_name_H-M   'P 1'
#
loop_
_entity.id
_entity.type
_entity.pdbx_description
1 polymer ?
#
loop_
_entity_poly.entity_id
_entity_poly.type
_entity_poly.pdbx_seq_one_letter_code
_entity_poly.pdbx_strand_id
1 'polypeptide(L)'
;MAHIHYKFSSKLSYDTVVFDGPNISLTDLKKQIMGREKLRAGDCDLQIINAQTKEEFTEDGGHIPKGSSVIVRRIPLIGVKSSSNSRFVDRQNANVLGFFL
;
A
#
# COMPACT_ATOMS: atom_id res chain seq x y z
N MET A 1 12.66 -8.56 16.53
CA MET A 1 12.44 -7.81 15.28
C MET A 1 11.36 -8.48 14.45
N ALA A 2 10.24 -7.80 14.25
CA ALA A 2 9.18 -8.23 13.34
C ALA A 2 9.31 -7.48 12.01
N HIS A 3 8.86 -8.10 10.92
CA HIS A 3 8.84 -7.45 9.61
C HIS A 3 7.54 -7.76 8.86
N ILE A 4 7.14 -6.82 8.00
CA ILE A 4 6.05 -6.96 7.02
C ILE A 4 6.66 -6.85 5.64
N HIS A 5 6.30 -7.78 4.77
CA HIS A 5 6.62 -7.67 3.35
C HIS A 5 5.53 -6.83 2.68
N TYR A 6 5.92 -5.76 2.00
CA TYR A 6 4.98 -4.96 1.23
C TYR A 6 5.47 -4.79 -0.19
N LYS A 7 4.55 -4.65 -1.14
CA LYS A 7 4.88 -4.15 -2.48
C LYS A 7 3.85 -3.14 -2.94
N PHE A 8 4.26 -2.16 -3.71
CA PHE A 8 3.29 -1.34 -4.43
C PHE A 8 2.63 -2.16 -5.54
N SER A 9 1.33 -1.95 -5.77
CA SER A 9 0.63 -2.60 -6.89
C SER A 9 1.27 -2.29 -8.26
N SER A 10 2.03 -1.19 -8.35
CA SER A 10 2.80 -0.78 -9.53
C SER A 10 4.22 -1.36 -9.59
N LYS A 11 4.70 -2.03 -8.52
CA LYS A 11 6.03 -2.64 -8.43
C LYS A 11 5.91 -4.17 -8.38
N LEU A 12 6.87 -4.88 -8.98
CA LEU A 12 6.98 -6.33 -8.81
C LEU A 12 7.77 -6.71 -7.54
N SER A 13 8.71 -5.87 -7.13
CA SER A 13 9.59 -6.14 -5.98
C SER A 13 8.88 -5.89 -4.64
N TYR A 14 9.18 -6.75 -3.67
CA TYR A 14 8.76 -6.57 -2.28
C TYR A 14 9.86 -5.87 -1.48
N ASP A 15 9.43 -4.91 -0.67
CA ASP A 15 10.21 -4.24 0.36
C ASP A 15 9.76 -4.73 1.74
N THR A 16 10.57 -4.44 2.77
CA THR A 16 10.33 -4.95 4.14
C THR A 16 10.31 -3.85 5.16
N VAL A 17 9.14 -3.57 5.76
CA VAL A 17 9.05 -2.70 6.93
C VAL A 17 9.44 -3.48 8.17
N VAL A 18 10.37 -2.94 8.97
CA VAL A 18 10.77 -3.50 10.26
C VAL A 18 10.05 -2.73 11.35
N PHE A 19 9.48 -3.44 12.30
CA PHE A 19 8.81 -2.85 13.45
C PHE A 19 9.06 -3.69 14.70
N ASP A 20 8.83 -3.08 15.85
CA ASP A 20 8.90 -3.75 17.14
C ASP A 20 7.49 -4.00 17.65
N GLY A 21 7.19 -5.26 17.98
CA GLY A 21 5.86 -5.69 18.40
C GLY A 21 5.33 -6.95 17.68
N PRO A 22 4.20 -7.51 18.15
CA PRO A 22 3.57 -8.69 17.55
C PRO A 22 2.77 -8.36 16.28
N ASN A 23 2.18 -7.17 16.22
CA ASN A 23 1.40 -6.64 15.11
C ASN A 23 1.68 -5.14 14.97
N ILE A 24 1.40 -4.61 13.78
CA ILE A 24 1.52 -3.20 13.45
C ILE A 24 0.14 -2.66 13.09
N SER A 25 -0.20 -1.49 13.60
CA SER A 25 -1.43 -0.80 13.24
C SER A 25 -1.34 -0.32 11.79
N LEU A 26 -2.46 -0.36 11.07
CA LEU A 26 -2.56 0.15 9.69
C LEU A 26 -1.93 1.55 9.54
N THR A 27 -2.27 2.48 10.43
CA THR A 27 -1.81 3.86 10.39
C THR A 27 -0.29 3.97 10.53
N ASP A 28 0.33 3.16 11.39
CA ASP A 28 1.78 3.15 11.58
C ASP A 28 2.50 2.57 10.35
N LEU A 29 1.97 1.46 9.82
CA LEU A 29 2.48 0.84 8.59
C LEU A 29 2.42 1.83 7.41
N LYS A 30 1.30 2.53 7.24
CA LYS A 30 1.17 3.58 6.22
C LYS A 30 2.22 4.68 6.39
N LYS A 31 2.41 5.19 7.62
CA LYS A 31 3.40 6.24 7.92
C LYS A 31 4.83 5.79 7.61
N GLN A 32 5.20 4.57 8.00
CA GLN A 32 6.52 4.01 7.69
C GLN A 32 6.75 3.92 6.18
N ILE A 33 5.78 3.41 5.43
CA ILE A 33 5.88 3.27 3.98
C ILE A 33 5.94 4.65 3.30
N MET A 34 5.09 5.60 3.71
CA MET A 34 5.11 6.97 3.21
C MET A 34 6.47 7.64 3.44
N GLY A 35 7.05 7.49 4.64
CA GLY A 35 8.35 8.04 4.99
C GLY A 35 9.49 7.44 4.18
N ARG A 36 9.49 6.11 3.99
CA ARG A 36 10.52 5.41 3.20
C ARG A 36 10.47 5.73 1.72
N GLU A 37 9.28 5.74 1.13
CA GLU A 37 9.08 6.01 -0.30
C GLU A 37 9.01 7.53 -0.59
N LYS A 38 9.17 8.38 0.44
CA LYS A 38 9.12 9.86 0.36
C LYS A 38 7.87 10.36 -0.35
N LEU A 39 6.73 9.71 -0.07
CA LEU A 39 5.45 10.09 -0.65
C LEU A 39 4.93 11.35 0.02
N ARG A 40 4.34 12.26 -0.77
CA ARG A 40 3.67 13.44 -0.25
C ARG A 40 2.35 13.05 0.40
N ALA A 41 2.33 13.01 1.73
CA ALA A 41 1.14 12.67 2.52
C ALA A 41 -0.07 13.59 2.28
N GLY A 42 0.13 14.77 1.68
CA GLY A 42 -0.96 15.70 1.33
C GLY A 42 -1.65 15.41 -0.01
N ASP A 43 -1.03 14.65 -0.91
CA ASP A 43 -1.55 14.41 -2.26
C ASP A 43 -2.21 13.03 -2.39
N CYS A 44 -1.76 12.04 -1.61
CA CYS A 44 -2.21 10.65 -1.71
C CYS A 44 -2.24 9.95 -0.34
N ASP A 45 -3.26 9.11 -0.13
CA ASP A 45 -3.29 8.09 0.93
C ASP A 45 -2.81 6.73 0.41
N LEU A 46 -2.56 5.80 1.33
CA LEU A 46 -2.20 4.42 1.02
C LEU A 46 -3.31 3.46 1.43
N GLN A 47 -3.83 2.70 0.49
CA GLN A 47 -4.69 1.54 0.76
C GLN A 47 -3.82 0.29 0.91
N ILE A 48 -4.07 -0.48 1.97
CA ILE A 48 -3.31 -1.70 2.29
C ILE A 48 -4.22 -2.90 2.13
N ILE A 49 -3.79 -3.88 1.33
CA ILE A 49 -4.55 -5.08 1.01
C ILE A 49 -3.70 -6.30 1.34
N ASN A 50 -4.27 -7.32 1.97
CA ASN A 50 -3.58 -8.57 2.21
C ASN A 50 -3.25 -9.25 0.87
N ALA A 51 -1.98 -9.61 0.64
CA ALA A 51 -1.57 -10.24 -0.61
C ALA A 51 -2.13 -11.67 -0.78
N GLN A 52 -2.44 -12.36 0.32
CA GLN A 52 -2.94 -13.73 0.34
C GLN A 52 -4.47 -13.78 0.27
N THR A 53 -5.15 -13.11 1.21
CA THR A 53 -6.63 -13.16 1.30
C THR A 53 -7.31 -12.14 0.40
N LYS A 54 -6.56 -11.14 -0.10
CA LYS A 54 -7.08 -9.98 -0.85
C LYS A 54 -8.06 -9.13 -0.05
N GLU A 55 -8.08 -9.27 1.27
CA GLU A 55 -8.87 -8.45 2.16
C GLU A 55 -8.21 -7.09 2.38
N GLU A 56 -9.04 -6.05 2.41
CA GLU A 56 -8.60 -4.67 2.61
C GLU A 56 -8.54 -4.38 4.11
N PHE A 57 -7.39 -3.88 4.58
CA PHE A 57 -7.27 -3.48 5.97
C PHE A 57 -7.84 -2.06 6.13
N THR A 58 -8.87 -1.93 6.96
CA THR A 58 -9.53 -0.66 7.30
C THR A 58 -9.17 -0.20 8.71
N GLU A 59 -9.39 1.08 9.02
CA GLU A 59 -9.01 1.68 10.31
C GLU A 59 -9.75 1.08 11.52
N ASP A 60 -10.92 0.47 11.30
CA ASP A 60 -11.78 -0.10 12.36
C ASP A 60 -11.32 -1.49 12.85
N GLY A 61 -10.44 -2.18 12.11
CA GLY A 61 -10.00 -3.55 12.45
C GLY A 61 -8.57 -3.93 12.04
N GLY A 62 -7.80 -3.01 11.48
CA GLY A 62 -6.55 -3.30 10.77
C GLY A 62 -5.31 -3.41 11.66
N HIS A 63 -5.15 -4.51 12.40
CA HIS A 63 -3.85 -4.93 12.92
C HIS A 63 -3.23 -5.95 11.97
N ILE A 64 -2.10 -5.59 11.36
CA ILE A 64 -1.38 -6.49 10.47
C ILE A 64 -0.39 -7.32 11.32
N PRO A 65 -0.51 -8.65 11.36
CA PRO A 65 0.41 -9.49 12.12
C PRO A 65 1.78 -9.57 11.43
N LYS A 66 2.82 -9.79 12.24
CA LYS A 66 4.19 -9.98 11.72
C LYS A 66 4.25 -11.08 10.65
N GLY A 67 5.09 -10.89 9.64
CA GLY A 67 5.28 -11.84 8.54
C GLY A 67 4.20 -11.80 7.46
N SER A 68 3.17 -10.95 7.60
CA SER A 68 2.20 -10.76 6.51
C SER A 68 2.83 -10.13 5.28
N SER A 69 2.28 -10.51 4.12
CA SER A 69 2.57 -9.87 2.84
C SER A 69 1.38 -8.99 2.45
N VAL A 70 1.66 -7.71 2.16
CA VAL A 70 0.62 -6.74 1.81
C VAL A 70 0.92 -6.06 0.46
N ILE A 71 -0.14 -5.70 -0.23
CA ILE A 71 -0.10 -4.90 -1.44
C ILE A 71 -0.55 -3.48 -1.08
N VAL A 72 0.26 -2.51 -1.49
CA VAL A 72 0.03 -1.08 -1.25
C VAL A 72 -0.47 -0.44 -2.53
N ARG A 73 -1.58 0.31 -2.43
CA ARG A 73 -2.15 1.11 -3.51
C ARG A 73 -2.18 2.57 -3.11
N ARG A 74 -1.84 3.47 -4.04
CA ARG A 74 -1.95 4.92 -3.83
C ARG A 74 -3.37 5.36 -4.17
N ILE A 75 -4.00 6.07 -3.26
CA ILE A 75 -5.33 6.66 -3.44
C ILE A 75 -5.15 8.17 -3.46
N PRO A 76 -5.52 8.88 -4.54
CA PRO A 76 -5.42 10.33 -4.58
C PRO A 76 -6.40 10.96 -3.58
N LEU A 77 -5.97 11.99 -2.85
CA LEU A 77 -6.79 12.70 -1.85
C LEU A 77 -7.69 13.79 -2.46
N ILE A 78 -8.05 13.66 -3.74
CA ILE A 78 -8.86 14.65 -4.46
C ILE A 78 -10.22 14.75 -3.75
N GLY A 79 -10.60 15.97 -3.37
CA GLY A 79 -11.76 16.33 -2.54
C GLY A 79 -13.14 16.00 -3.11
N VAL A 80 -13.34 14.79 -3.61
CA VAL A 80 -14.64 14.20 -3.93
C VAL A 80 -14.80 12.94 -3.09
N LYS A 81 -15.52 13.11 -1.99
CA LYS A 81 -16.22 12.06 -1.26
C LYS A 81 -17.03 11.22 -2.24
N SER A 82 -16.47 10.12 -2.71
CA SER A 82 -17.18 9.08 -3.44
C SER A 82 -16.45 7.76 -3.26
N SER A 83 -16.92 7.04 -2.24
CA SER A 83 -16.91 5.58 -2.19
C SER A 83 -17.25 5.02 -3.58
N SER A 84 -16.31 4.35 -4.23
CA SER A 84 -16.57 3.40 -5.33
C SER A 84 -15.27 2.72 -5.74
N ASN A 85 -15.13 1.47 -5.29
CA ASN A 85 -14.32 0.39 -5.84
C ASN A 85 -13.73 0.64 -7.25
N SER A 86 -12.59 1.32 -7.33
CA SER A 86 -11.77 1.33 -8.54
C SER A 86 -11.03 0.00 -8.60
N ARG A 87 -11.64 -0.98 -9.28
CA ARG A 87 -10.97 -2.20 -9.74
C ARG A 87 -9.75 -1.81 -10.56
N PHE A 88 -8.59 -1.69 -9.92
CA PHE A 88 -7.32 -1.65 -10.62
C PHE A 88 -7.10 -3.04 -11.20
N VAL A 89 -7.48 -3.18 -12.48
CA VAL A 89 -7.09 -4.28 -13.34
C VAL A 89 -5.57 -4.35 -13.28
N ASP A 90 -5.07 -5.39 -12.63
CA ASP A 90 -3.69 -5.85 -12.78
C ASP A 90 -3.53 -6.24 -14.25
N ARG A 91 -3.09 -5.27 -15.06
CA ARG A 91 -2.61 -5.55 -16.41
C ARG A 91 -1.10 -5.66 -16.32
N GLN A 92 -0.66 -6.89 -16.08
CA GLN A 92 0.72 -7.25 -16.37
C GLN A 92 1.02 -6.93 -17.84
N ASN A 93 2.15 -6.25 -18.02
CA ASN A 93 2.95 -6.16 -19.23
C ASN A 93 2.39 -5.35 -20.42
N ALA A 94 2.96 -4.15 -20.61
CA ALA A 94 3.30 -3.64 -21.93
C ALA A 94 4.38 -2.54 -21.80
N ASN A 95 5.61 -2.87 -22.18
CA ASN A 95 6.52 -1.89 -22.77
C ASN A 95 5.79 -1.09 -23.84
N VAL A 96 5.62 0.23 -23.69
CA VAL A 96 5.46 1.17 -24.82
C VAL A 96 5.72 2.62 -24.38
N LEU A 97 6.88 3.12 -24.82
CA LEU A 97 7.10 4.41 -25.46
C LEU A 97 6.51 5.70 -24.83
N GLY A 98 7.41 6.49 -24.25
CA GLY A 98 7.70 7.85 -24.71
C GLY A 98 6.70 8.94 -24.36
N PHE A 99 7.02 9.76 -23.35
CA PHE A 99 6.53 11.14 -23.25
C PHE A 99 7.50 11.97 -22.41
N PHE A 100 8.46 12.60 -23.07
CA PHE A 100 9.01 13.90 -22.68
C PHE A 100 9.52 14.56 -23.97
N LEU A 101 8.66 15.39 -24.57
CA LEU A 101 9.07 16.62 -25.24
C LEU A 101 8.45 17.76 -24.45
#